data_AF-A0A392QZL5-F1
#
_entry.id   AF-A0A392QZL5-F1
#
_cell.length_a   1.000
_cell.length_b   1.000
_cell.length_c   1.000
_cell.angle_alpha   90.00
_cell.angle_beta   90.00
_cell.angle_gamma   90.00
#
_symmetry.space_group_name_H-M   'P 1'
#
loop_
_entity.id
_entity.type
_entity.pdbx_description
1 polymer ?
#
loop_
_entity_poly.entity_id
_entity_poly.type
_entity_poly.pdbx_seq_one_letter_code
_entity_poly.pdbx_strand_id
1 'polypeptide(L)'
;TVSEKTKESEGDAWEFLGLMPLFDPPRHDSAETIRQALDLGVNVKMITGDQLAIGKETGRRLGMGTNMYPSSSLLGDNKDPDIASISIDELIEKADGFAG
;
A
#
# COMPACT_ATOMS: atom_id res chain seq x y z
N THR A 1 -19.69 25.61 32.94
CA THR A 1 -20.74 24.61 32.65
C THR A 1 -20.19 23.68 31.61
N VAL A 2 -20.12 22.38 31.91
CA VAL A 2 -19.62 21.39 30.93
C VAL A 2 -20.72 21.19 29.89
N SER A 3 -20.39 21.35 28.61
CA SER A 3 -21.34 21.16 27.51
C SER A 3 -21.88 19.72 27.51
N GLU A 4 -23.13 19.55 27.10
CA GLU A 4 -23.83 18.27 27.12
C GLU A 4 -23.11 17.27 26.20
N LYS A 5 -22.56 16.18 26.76
CA LYS A 5 -21.79 15.17 26.02
C LYS A 5 -22.72 14.20 25.28
N THR A 6 -23.51 14.71 24.35
CA THR A 6 -24.23 13.87 23.38
C THR A 6 -23.33 13.60 22.17
N LYS A 7 -23.60 12.51 21.43
CA LYS A 7 -22.83 12.17 20.21
C LYS A 7 -22.84 13.31 19.16
N GLU A 8 -23.87 14.14 19.20
CA GLU A 8 -24.11 15.21 18.21
C GLU A 8 -23.67 16.61 18.68
N SER A 9 -23.08 16.72 19.87
CA SER A 9 -22.52 18.00 20.33
C SER A 9 -21.33 18.42 19.46
N GLU A 10 -21.18 19.72 19.17
CA GLU A 10 -20.11 20.27 18.31
C GLU A 10 -18.69 20.00 18.83
N GLY A 11 -18.54 19.65 20.12
CA GLY A 11 -17.26 19.37 20.75
C GLY A 11 -16.35 20.59 20.87
N ASP A 12 -15.20 20.42 21.52
CA ASP A 12 -14.14 21.43 21.52
C ASP A 12 -13.27 21.29 20.24
N ALA A 13 -12.51 22.34 19.91
CA ALA A 13 -11.57 22.28 18.78
C ALA A 13 -10.52 21.18 18.99
N TRP A 14 -10.22 20.41 17.94
CA TRP A 14 -9.21 19.35 17.99
C TRP A 14 -7.81 19.92 18.23
N GLU A 15 -7.10 19.35 19.20
CA GLU A 15 -5.69 19.66 19.45
C GLU A 15 -4.79 18.55 18.89
N PHE A 16 -3.82 18.93 18.05
CA PHE A 16 -2.82 17.98 17.55
C PHE A 16 -1.75 17.73 18.62
N LEU A 17 -1.77 16.56 19.25
CA LEU A 17 -0.83 16.22 20.33
C LEU A 17 0.48 15.60 19.82
N GLY A 18 0.46 14.94 18.66
CA GLY A 18 1.63 14.25 18.11
C GLY A 18 1.26 13.06 17.22
N LEU A 19 2.29 12.30 16.82
CA LEU A 19 2.17 11.09 16.02
C LEU A 19 2.97 9.94 16.66
N MET A 20 2.54 8.70 16.42
CA MET A 20 3.24 7.49 16.86
C MET A 20 3.47 6.57 15.65
N PRO A 21 4.72 6.32 15.25
CA PRO A 21 5.00 5.44 14.12
C PRO A 21 4.74 3.98 14.52
N LEU A 22 4.01 3.26 13.67
CA LEU A 22 3.78 1.83 13.80
C LEU A 22 4.56 1.11 12.71
N PHE A 23 5.24 0.03 13.08
CA PHE A 23 5.99 -0.81 12.15
C PHE A 23 5.47 -2.23 12.23
N ASP A 24 5.05 -2.78 11.09
CA ASP A 24 4.68 -4.19 10.95
C ASP A 24 5.88 -4.95 10.35
N PRO A 25 6.65 -5.68 11.17
CA PRO A 25 7.80 -6.42 10.67
C PRO A 25 7.34 -7.56 9.75
N PRO A 26 8.01 -7.79 8.62
CA PRO A 26 7.71 -8.94 7.78
C PRO A 26 7.88 -10.23 8.59
N ARG A 27 7.04 -11.25 8.29
CA ARG A 27 7.20 -12.55 8.94
C ARG A 27 8.54 -13.14 8.56
N HIS A 28 9.13 -13.90 9.49
CA HIS A 28 10.48 -14.46 9.37
C HIS A 28 10.70 -15.32 8.11
N ASP A 29 9.63 -15.93 7.59
CA ASP A 29 9.60 -16.83 6.44
C ASP A 29 9.21 -16.13 5.13
N SER A 30 8.65 -14.91 5.17
CA SER A 30 8.02 -14.29 4.00
C SER A 30 8.99 -14.10 2.83
N ALA A 31 10.19 -13.59 3.08
CA ALA A 31 11.18 -13.36 2.03
C ALA A 31 11.62 -14.69 1.37
N GLU A 32 11.76 -15.75 2.16
CA GLU A 32 12.09 -17.08 1.63
C GLU A 32 10.93 -17.66 0.83
N THR A 33 9.71 -17.57 1.34
CA THR A 33 8.50 -18.03 0.63
C THR A 33 8.33 -17.33 -0.71
N ILE A 34 8.55 -16.02 -0.76
CA ILE A 34 8.47 -15.22 -2.00
C ILE A 34 9.53 -15.71 -2.99
N ARG A 35 10.78 -15.89 -2.54
CA ARG A 35 11.86 -16.39 -3.39
C ARG A 35 11.54 -17.77 -3.95
N GLN A 36 11.08 -18.70 -3.11
CA GLN A 36 10.70 -20.05 -3.54
C GLN A 36 9.53 -20.01 -4.55
N ALA A 37 8.53 -19.15 -4.35
CA ALA A 37 7.44 -18.97 -5.29
C ALA A 37 7.96 -18.50 -6.66
N LEU A 38 8.88 -17.52 -6.68
CA LEU A 38 9.52 -17.04 -7.90
C LEU A 38 10.34 -18.13 -8.60
N ASP A 39 11.10 -18.93 -7.84
CA ASP A 39 11.87 -20.08 -8.37
C ASP A 39 10.95 -21.13 -9.04
N LEU A 40 9.68 -21.21 -8.60
CA LEU A 40 8.64 -22.09 -9.17
C LEU A 40 7.85 -21.42 -10.31
N GLY A 41 8.22 -20.20 -10.72
CA GLY A 41 7.52 -19.45 -11.77
C GLY A 41 6.21 -18.80 -11.31
N VAL A 42 5.97 -18.69 -10.01
CA VAL A 42 4.80 -18.01 -9.43
C VAL A 42 5.20 -16.60 -9.01
N ASN A 43 4.72 -15.60 -9.74
CA ASN A 43 4.95 -14.19 -9.42
C ASN A 43 4.05 -13.74 -8.26
N VAL A 44 4.67 -13.19 -7.21
CA VAL A 44 3.98 -12.67 -6.02
C VAL A 44 3.87 -11.15 -6.11
N LYS A 45 2.64 -10.61 -6.03
CA LYS A 45 2.37 -9.16 -6.12
C LYS A 45 1.80 -8.64 -4.80
N MET A 46 2.34 -7.52 -4.30
CA MET A 46 1.83 -6.88 -3.08
C MET A 46 0.51 -6.17 -3.33
N ILE A 47 -0.44 -6.26 -2.41
CA ILE A 47 -1.63 -5.40 -2.35
C ILE A 47 -1.71 -4.83 -0.92
N THR A 48 -1.64 -3.51 -0.76
CA THR A 48 -1.71 -2.85 0.55
C THR A 48 -2.53 -1.56 0.51
N GLY A 49 -3.19 -1.23 1.62
CA GLY A 49 -3.83 0.08 1.82
C GLY A 49 -2.87 1.18 2.29
N ASP A 50 -1.60 0.85 2.52
CA ASP A 50 -0.58 1.84 2.87
C ASP A 50 -0.24 2.72 1.67
N GLN A 51 0.31 3.91 1.93
CA GLN A 51 0.83 4.76 0.87
C GLN A 51 1.92 4.05 0.05
N LEU A 52 2.01 4.39 -1.23
CA LEU A 52 2.93 3.78 -2.20
C LEU A 52 4.40 3.71 -1.72
N ALA A 53 4.87 4.72 -0.99
CA ALA A 53 6.23 4.73 -0.45
C ALA A 53 6.46 3.61 0.58
N ILE A 54 5.47 3.32 1.43
CA ILE A 54 5.52 2.24 2.43
C ILE A 54 5.50 0.90 1.72
N GLY A 55 4.59 0.70 0.76
CA GLY A 55 4.54 -0.52 -0.06
C GLY A 55 5.87 -0.82 -0.74
N LYS A 56 6.49 0.18 -1.38
CA LYS A 56 7.81 0.03 -2.03
C LYS A 56 8.91 -0.35 -1.04
N GLU A 57 8.96 0.26 0.14
CA GLU A 57 9.95 -0.09 1.15
C GLU A 57 9.74 -1.52 1.69
N THR A 58 8.50 -1.94 1.91
CA THR A 58 8.17 -3.31 2.32
C THR A 58 8.55 -4.32 1.23
N GLY A 59 8.21 -4.05 -0.04
CA GLY A 59 8.58 -4.89 -1.18
C GLY A 59 10.09 -5.03 -1.34
N ARG A 60 10.83 -3.92 -1.17
CA ARG A 60 12.31 -3.93 -1.17
C ARG A 60 12.88 -4.83 -0.07
N ARG A 61 12.34 -4.77 1.15
CA ARG A 61 12.79 -5.61 2.27
C ARG A 61 12.47 -7.09 2.06
N LEU A 62 11.35 -7.40 1.42
CA LEU A 62 10.92 -8.77 1.14
C LEU A 62 11.57 -9.38 -0.11
N GLY A 63 12.30 -8.59 -0.91
CA GLY A 63 12.90 -9.06 -2.17
C GLY A 63 11.89 -9.20 -3.31
N MET A 64 10.76 -8.50 -3.25
CA MET A 64 9.69 -8.54 -4.25
C MET A 64 9.92 -7.59 -5.42
N GLY A 65 10.86 -6.64 -5.29
CA GLY A 65 11.00 -5.52 -6.20
C GLY A 65 10.24 -4.27 -5.73
N THR A 66 10.27 -3.24 -6.56
CA THR A 66 9.74 -1.90 -6.24
C THR A 66 8.97 -1.26 -7.39
N ASN A 67 8.69 -2.01 -8.47
CA ASN A 67 7.86 -1.58 -9.59
C ASN A 67 6.38 -1.60 -9.19
N MET A 68 6.03 -0.72 -8.25
CA MET A 68 4.69 -0.63 -7.67
C MET A 68 3.94 0.62 -8.13
N TYR A 69 2.62 0.49 -8.19
CA TYR A 69 1.70 1.51 -8.70
C TYR A 69 0.61 1.85 -7.67
N PRO A 70 -0.05 3.01 -7.78
CA PRO A 70 -1.23 3.30 -6.98
C PRO A 70 -2.33 2.26 -7.17
N SER A 71 -3.09 1.92 -6.13
CA SER A 71 -4.24 1.01 -6.26
C SER A 71 -5.31 1.54 -7.22
N SER A 72 -5.45 2.86 -7.34
CA SER A 72 -6.34 3.50 -8.32
C SER A 72 -6.02 3.10 -9.77
N SER A 73 -4.77 2.68 -10.03
CA SER A 73 -4.35 2.24 -11.36
C SER A 73 -4.99 0.94 -11.82
N LEU A 74 -5.46 0.10 -10.89
CA LEU A 74 -6.24 -1.10 -11.20
C LEU A 74 -7.69 -0.78 -11.60
N LEU A 75 -8.22 0.36 -11.16
CA LEU A 75 -9.62 0.74 -11.36
C LEU A 75 -9.84 1.62 -12.60
N GLY A 76 -8.79 1.88 -13.39
CA GLY A 76 -8.85 2.74 -14.57
C GLY A 76 -8.86 4.24 -14.25
N ASP A 77 -8.78 4.63 -12.97
CA ASP A 77 -8.78 6.01 -12.50
C ASP A 77 -7.34 6.56 -12.41
N ASN A 78 -6.61 6.45 -13.52
CA ASN A 78 -5.21 6.88 -13.61
C ASN A 78 -5.11 8.35 -13.98
N LYS A 79 -4.63 9.17 -13.04
CA LYS A 79 -4.30 10.59 -13.28
C LYS A 79 -2.95 10.78 -13.98
N ASP A 80 -2.12 9.74 -13.99
CA ASP A 80 -0.80 9.77 -14.63
C ASP A 80 -0.93 9.32 -16.09
N PRO A 81 -0.66 10.21 -17.07
CA PRO A 81 -0.82 9.91 -18.50
C PRO A 81 0.07 8.76 -18.98
N ASP A 82 1.25 8.56 -18.36
CA ASP A 82 2.16 7.49 -18.74
C ASP A 82 1.59 6.12 -18.35
N ILE A 83 0.95 6.03 -17.19
CA ILE A 83 0.30 4.81 -16.69
C ILE A 83 -1.05 4.58 -17.40
N ALA A 84 -1.79 5.64 -17.72
CA ALA A 84 -3.07 5.56 -18.40
C ALA A 84 -2.99 4.97 -19.82
N SER A 85 -1.82 5.04 -20.47
CA SER A 85 -1.58 4.44 -21.78
C SER A 85 -1.33 2.93 -21.76
N ILE A 86 -1.01 2.37 -20.60
CA ILE A 86 -0.71 0.95 -20.43
C ILE A 86 -2.02 0.19 -20.20
N SER A 87 -2.21 -0.93 -20.89
CA SER A 87 -3.37 -1.80 -20.63
C SER A 87 -3.33 -2.35 -19.19
N ILE A 88 -4.49 -2.55 -18.57
CA ILE A 88 -4.57 -3.09 -17.20
C ILE A 88 -3.87 -4.46 -17.12
N ASP A 89 -4.01 -5.30 -18.14
CA ASP A 89 -3.39 -6.62 -18.20
C ASP A 89 -1.85 -6.52 -18.17
N GLU A 90 -1.28 -5.64 -18.99
CA GLU A 90 0.17 -5.41 -19.04
C GLU A 90 0.68 -4.78 -17.74
N LEU A 91 -0.11 -3.88 -17.14
CA LEU A 91 0.21 -3.27 -15.86
C LEU A 91 0.26 -4.34 -14.76
N ILE A 92 -0.76 -5.20 -14.68
CA ILE A 92 -0.81 -6.32 -13.72
C ILE A 92 0.37 -7.25 -13.96
N GLU A 93 0.69 -7.61 -15.20
CA GLU A 93 1.79 -8.51 -15.53
C GLU A 93 3.14 -7.96 -15.04
N LYS A 94 3.42 -6.68 -15.33
CA LYS A 94 4.72 -6.05 -15.05
C LYS A 94 4.90 -5.56 -13.61
N ALA A 95 3.83 -5.29 -12.88
CA ALA A 95 3.92 -4.70 -11.54
C ALA A 95 4.38 -5.69 -10.47
N ASP A 96 5.16 -5.20 -9.51
CA ASP A 96 5.51 -5.93 -8.28
C ASP A 96 4.43 -5.77 -7.19
N GLY A 97 3.52 -4.81 -7.35
CA GLY A 97 2.41 -4.59 -6.43
C GLY A 97 1.67 -3.28 -6.61
N PHE A 98 0.62 -3.12 -5.81
CA PHE A 98 -0.27 -1.96 -5.79
C PHE A 98 -0.49 -1.48 -4.35
N ALA A 99 -0.53 -0.17 -4.17
CA ALA A 99 -0.59 0.45 -2.85
C ALA A 99 -1.41 1.74 -2.86
N GLY A 100 -2.08 2.00 -1.75
CA GLY A 100 -2.85 3.23 -1.48
C GLY A 100 -4.34 3.10 -1.68
#